data_AF-A0A2D4HQA8-F1
#
_entry.id   AF-A0A2D4HQA8-F1
#
_cell.length_a   1.000
_cell.length_b   1.000
_cell.length_c   1.000
_cell.angle_alpha   90.00
_cell.angle_beta   90.00
_cell.angle_gamma   90.00
#
_symmetry.space_group_name_H-M   'P 1'
#
loop_
_entity.id
_entity.type
_entity.pdbx_description
1 polymer ?
#
loop_
_entity_poly.entity_id
_entity_poly.type
_entity_poly.pdbx_seq_one_letter_code
_entity_poly.pdbx_strand_id
1 'polypeptide(L)'
;ERILYSKTEHLGLNWFPNSCRPGLSSPKTFVLNVLHRCSVESVLKTLVKNCRLYFPESATAEMLDEWRPLMCPFDVTMQKAITYFELFLPTTLPPECHHKGFKLWFDEFLGLWVSVQNLPQWEGHLVNLFARLATDNIGYINWDPYIPKVSPAVWEKV
;
A
#
# COMPACT_ATOMS: atom_id res chain seq x y z
N GLU A 1 0.18 11.65 -28.05
CA GLU A 1 0.93 10.79 -27.11
C GLU A 1 0.19 9.47 -26.85
N ARG A 2 0.14 8.57 -27.85
CA ARG A 2 -0.63 7.30 -27.81
C ARG A 2 0.28 6.06 -27.79
N ILE A 3 1.58 6.21 -27.50
CA ILE A 3 2.59 5.19 -27.83
C ILE A 3 2.88 4.21 -26.67
N LEU A 4 2.44 4.48 -25.43
CA LEU A 4 2.78 3.60 -24.29
C LEU A 4 1.74 2.50 -23.98
N TYR A 5 0.55 2.52 -24.57
CA TYR A 5 -0.51 1.54 -24.24
C TYR A 5 -0.54 0.29 -25.13
N SER A 6 0.23 0.25 -26.22
CA SER A 6 0.04 -0.78 -27.27
C SER A 6 0.84 -2.08 -27.06
N LYS A 7 1.53 -2.30 -25.93
CA LYS A 7 2.40 -3.48 -25.72
C LYS A 7 2.31 -4.13 -24.32
N THR A 8 1.33 -3.79 -23.50
CA THR A 8 1.28 -4.19 -22.07
C THR A 8 0.52 -5.49 -21.76
N GLU A 9 0.01 -6.22 -22.75
CA GLU A 9 -0.89 -7.37 -22.52
C GLU A 9 -0.22 -8.64 -21.95
N HIS A 10 1.12 -8.70 -21.81
CA HIS A 10 1.81 -9.96 -21.48
C HIS A 10 2.71 -9.94 -20.24
N LEU A 11 2.74 -8.86 -19.47
CA LEU A 11 3.57 -8.76 -18.25
C LEU A 11 2.68 -8.60 -17.01
N GLY A 12 1.82 -9.58 -16.74
CA GLY A 12 1.11 -9.67 -15.47
C GLY A 12 2.03 -10.25 -14.40
N LEU A 13 2.51 -9.42 -13.48
CA LEU A 13 3.27 -9.90 -12.33
C LEU A 13 2.30 -10.37 -11.25
N ASN A 14 2.52 -11.59 -10.74
CA ASN A 14 1.83 -12.05 -9.55
C ASN A 14 2.34 -11.24 -8.34
N TRP A 15 1.43 -10.62 -7.60
CA TRP A 15 1.76 -9.84 -6.43
C TRP A 15 2.13 -10.72 -5.22
N PHE A 16 1.70 -11.99 -5.22
CA PHE A 16 2.01 -12.96 -4.16
C PHE A 16 3.17 -13.89 -4.56
N PRO A 17 4.34 -13.83 -3.92
CA PRO A 17 5.41 -14.80 -4.13
C PRO A 17 5.04 -16.12 -3.43
N ASN A 18 4.77 -17.18 -4.20
CA ASN A 18 4.50 -18.53 -3.68
C ASN A 18 5.65 -19.14 -2.82
N SER A 19 6.78 -18.44 -2.67
CA SER A 19 7.98 -18.88 -1.93
C SER A 19 7.96 -18.58 -0.43
N CYS A 20 7.02 -17.79 0.09
CA CYS A 20 6.93 -17.47 1.52
C CYS A 20 5.80 -18.23 2.24
N ARG A 21 5.82 -19.57 2.22
CA ARG A 21 5.20 -20.34 3.32
C ARG A 21 6.24 -20.44 4.44
N PRO A 22 5.94 -20.06 5.70
CA PRO A 22 6.89 -20.19 6.79
C PRO A 22 7.07 -21.68 7.15
N GLY A 23 8.01 -22.34 6.50
CA GLY A 23 8.60 -23.58 6.96
C GLY A 23 9.86 -23.27 7.78
N LEU A 24 9.83 -23.63 9.07
CA LEU A 24 10.91 -23.71 10.05
C LEU A 24 12.26 -23.04 9.69
N SER A 25 12.68 -22.02 10.44
CA SER A 25 14.10 -21.65 10.49
C SER A 25 14.64 -21.43 11.91
N SER A 26 15.88 -21.90 12.08
CA SER A 26 16.62 -22.20 13.32
C SER A 26 17.28 -20.96 13.97
N PRO A 27 17.58 -20.97 15.29
CA PRO A 27 17.87 -19.75 16.07
C PRO A 27 19.26 -19.10 15.88
N LYS A 28 20.17 -19.66 15.06
CA LYS A 28 21.59 -19.25 15.08
C LYS A 28 22.01 -18.18 14.04
N THR A 29 21.07 -17.57 13.32
CA THR A 29 21.39 -16.59 12.26
C THR A 29 20.74 -15.24 12.55
N PHE A 30 20.87 -14.72 13.76
CA PHE A 30 20.18 -13.46 14.12
C PHE A 30 20.93 -12.21 13.65
N VAL A 31 22.25 -12.15 13.85
CA VAL A 31 23.01 -10.89 13.67
C VAL A 31 23.42 -10.61 12.21
N LEU A 32 23.83 -11.63 11.45
CA LEU A 32 24.16 -11.49 10.02
C LEU A 32 22.91 -11.22 9.16
N ASN A 33 21.74 -11.73 9.59
CA ASN A 33 20.48 -11.42 8.93
C ASN A 33 20.06 -9.95 9.15
N VAL A 34 20.35 -9.33 10.28
CA VAL A 34 19.90 -7.96 10.58
C VAL A 34 20.59 -6.90 9.70
N LEU A 35 21.91 -7.01 9.46
CA LEU A 35 22.62 -6.07 8.57
C LEU A 35 22.32 -6.33 7.08
N HIS A 36 22.15 -7.60 6.68
CA HIS A 36 21.72 -7.97 5.32
C HIS A 36 20.25 -7.58 5.06
N ARG A 37 19.39 -7.57 6.08
CA ARG A 37 17.98 -7.17 5.98
C ARG A 37 17.81 -5.72 5.54
N CYS A 38 18.61 -4.77 6.03
CA CYS A 38 18.39 -3.34 5.74
C CYS A 38 18.65 -2.96 4.27
N SER A 39 19.69 -3.52 3.65
CA SER A 39 19.99 -3.30 2.22
C SER A 39 18.97 -4.02 1.32
N VAL A 40 18.61 -5.25 1.68
CA VAL A 40 17.61 -6.01 0.92
C VAL A 40 16.22 -5.40 1.07
N GLU A 41 15.85 -4.87 2.24
CA GLU A 41 14.55 -4.27 2.48
C GLU A 41 14.33 -3.02 1.62
N SER A 42 15.30 -2.10 1.53
CA SER A 42 15.18 -0.91 0.69
C SER A 42 15.13 -1.26 -0.80
N VAL A 43 15.91 -2.25 -1.23
CA VAL A 43 15.89 -2.77 -2.61
C VAL A 43 14.56 -3.47 -2.91
N LEU A 44 14.04 -4.30 -2.00
CA LEU A 44 12.76 -4.98 -2.16
C LEU A 44 11.61 -3.97 -2.19
N LYS A 45 11.61 -2.98 -1.29
CA LYS A 45 10.61 -1.88 -1.33
C LYS A 45 10.66 -1.16 -2.67
N THR A 46 11.85 -0.86 -3.19
CA THR A 46 12.02 -0.22 -4.50
C THR A 46 11.54 -1.11 -5.64
N LEU A 47 11.85 -2.41 -5.61
CA LEU A 47 11.41 -3.39 -6.59
C LEU A 47 9.87 -3.50 -6.60
N VAL A 48 9.24 -3.68 -5.43
CA VAL A 48 7.78 -3.72 -5.30
C VAL A 48 7.17 -2.45 -5.87
N LYS A 49 7.71 -1.27 -5.54
CA LYS A 49 7.24 0.02 -6.07
C LYS A 49 7.25 0.06 -7.60
N ASN A 50 8.28 -0.48 -8.24
CA ASN A 50 8.38 -0.58 -9.71
C ASN A 50 7.46 -1.67 -10.29
N CYS A 51 7.22 -2.75 -9.57
CA CYS A 51 6.38 -3.87 -10.01
C CYS A 51 4.87 -3.57 -9.94
N ARG A 52 4.43 -2.64 -9.08
CA ARG A 52 3.00 -2.32 -8.88
C ARG A 52 2.23 -1.98 -10.14
N LEU A 53 2.90 -1.37 -11.13
CA LEU A 53 2.29 -1.01 -12.41
C LEU A 53 1.89 -2.22 -13.26
N TYR A 54 2.42 -3.39 -12.93
CA TYR A 54 2.23 -4.65 -13.67
C TYR A 54 1.32 -5.64 -12.94
N PHE A 55 0.76 -5.25 -11.79
CA PHE A 55 -0.20 -6.08 -11.09
C PHE A 55 -1.52 -6.11 -11.85
N PRO A 56 -2.21 -7.27 -11.89
CA PRO A 56 -3.51 -7.35 -12.55
C PRO A 56 -4.55 -6.48 -11.82
N GLU A 57 -5.62 -6.11 -12.53
CA GLU A 57 -6.71 -5.30 -11.96
C GLU A 57 -7.40 -5.98 -10.76
N SER A 58 -7.35 -7.33 -10.65
CA SER A 58 -7.88 -8.09 -9.51
C SER A 58 -7.00 -8.01 -8.27
N ALA A 59 -5.72 -7.64 -8.41
CA ALA A 59 -4.74 -7.72 -7.32
C ALA A 59 -5.13 -6.87 -6.12
N THR A 60 -5.71 -5.68 -6.34
CA THR A 60 -6.19 -4.82 -5.26
C THR A 60 -7.22 -5.54 -4.38
N ALA A 61 -8.20 -6.22 -4.99
CA ALA A 61 -9.23 -6.94 -4.26
C ALA A 61 -8.62 -8.11 -3.47
N GLU A 62 -7.76 -8.90 -4.10
CA GLU A 62 -7.09 -10.03 -3.45
C GLU A 62 -6.20 -9.59 -2.27
N MET A 63 -5.46 -8.48 -2.42
CA MET A 63 -4.66 -7.88 -1.34
C MET A 63 -5.52 -7.41 -0.18
N LEU A 64 -6.67 -6.79 -0.47
CA LEU A 64 -7.60 -6.33 0.55
C LEU A 64 -8.22 -7.52 1.30
N ASP A 65 -8.63 -8.57 0.60
CA ASP A 65 -9.21 -9.77 1.22
C ASP A 65 -8.21 -10.46 2.16
N GLU A 66 -6.93 -10.49 1.80
CA GLU A 66 -5.87 -11.09 2.62
C GLU A 66 -5.48 -10.24 3.84
N TRP A 67 -5.39 -8.91 3.69
CA TRP A 67 -4.80 -8.05 4.72
C TRP A 67 -5.81 -7.28 5.57
N ARG A 68 -7.05 -7.07 5.10
CA ARG A 68 -8.11 -6.42 5.90
C ARG A 68 -8.37 -7.11 7.25
N PRO A 69 -8.37 -8.45 7.37
CA PRO A 69 -8.57 -9.12 8.66
C PRO A 69 -7.53 -8.74 9.72
N LEU A 70 -6.36 -8.25 9.30
CA LEU A 70 -5.27 -7.83 10.20
C LEU A 70 -5.44 -6.39 10.70
N MET A 71 -6.42 -5.63 10.20
CA MET A 71 -6.63 -4.21 10.48
C MET A 71 -7.39 -3.93 11.80
N CYS A 72 -7.02 -4.62 12.88
CA CYS A 72 -7.53 -4.28 14.21
C CYS A 72 -6.65 -3.17 14.82
N PRO A 73 -7.16 -1.93 15.04
CA PRO A 73 -6.32 -0.80 15.49
C PRO A 73 -5.63 -1.00 16.84
N PHE A 74 -6.11 -1.96 17.64
CA PHE A 74 -5.60 -2.30 18.96
C PHE A 74 -4.65 -3.51 18.95
N ASP A 75 -4.44 -4.14 17.78
CA ASP A 75 -3.54 -5.28 17.62
C ASP A 75 -2.24 -4.86 16.93
N VAL A 76 -1.14 -5.52 17.31
CA VAL A 76 0.18 -5.36 16.68
C VAL A 76 0.19 -5.77 15.20
N THR A 77 -0.78 -6.57 14.75
CA THR A 77 -0.94 -6.96 13.33
C THR A 77 -1.31 -5.78 12.43
N MET A 78 -1.89 -4.70 12.97
CA MET A 78 -2.29 -3.52 12.22
C MET A 78 -1.11 -2.88 11.50
N GLN A 79 0.02 -2.73 12.20
CA GLN A 79 1.24 -2.16 11.63
C GLN A 79 1.65 -2.91 10.35
N LYS A 80 1.63 -4.24 10.43
CA LYS A 80 2.02 -5.12 9.34
C LYS A 80 1.08 -4.95 8.15
N ALA A 81 -0.23 -4.88 8.39
CA ALA A 81 -1.23 -4.66 7.36
C ALA A 81 -1.01 -3.33 6.64
N ILE A 82 -0.90 -2.21 7.36
CA ILE A 82 -0.70 -0.88 6.77
C ILE A 82 0.62 -0.80 6.00
N THR A 83 1.71 -1.38 6.51
CA THR A 83 2.98 -1.45 5.76
C THR A 83 2.82 -2.22 4.45
N TYR A 84 2.08 -3.33 4.43
CA TYR A 84 1.81 -4.05 3.17
C TYR A 84 0.96 -3.23 2.21
N PHE A 85 -0.07 -2.56 2.70
CA PHE A 85 -0.89 -1.68 1.86
C PHE A 85 -0.06 -0.54 1.24
N GLU A 86 0.77 0.16 2.03
CA GLU A 86 1.66 1.21 1.54
C GLU A 86 2.59 0.70 0.42
N LEU A 87 3.15 -0.50 0.61
CA LEU A 87 4.09 -1.09 -0.33
C LEU A 87 3.43 -1.62 -1.59
N PHE A 88 2.34 -2.37 -1.47
CA PHE A 88 1.81 -3.20 -2.56
C PHE A 88 0.57 -2.64 -3.24
N LEU A 89 -0.29 -1.87 -2.57
CA LEU A 89 -1.52 -1.39 -3.20
C LEU A 89 -1.19 -0.52 -4.42
N PRO A 90 -1.70 -0.85 -5.62
CA PRO A 90 -1.51 -0.02 -6.79
C PRO A 90 -2.41 1.21 -6.72
N THR A 91 -1.85 2.37 -7.01
CA THR A 91 -2.52 3.69 -7.01
C THR A 91 -2.60 4.30 -8.40
N THR A 92 -1.99 3.66 -9.40
CA THR A 92 -1.80 4.15 -10.77
C THR A 92 -2.68 3.42 -11.79
N LEU A 93 -3.76 2.77 -11.35
CA LEU A 93 -4.73 2.17 -12.27
C LEU A 93 -5.36 3.27 -13.13
N PRO A 94 -5.70 3.00 -14.39
CA PRO A 94 -6.30 3.99 -15.25
C PRO A 94 -7.73 4.35 -14.81
N PRO A 95 -8.28 5.52 -15.20
CA PRO A 95 -9.55 6.05 -14.72
C PRO A 95 -10.75 5.10 -14.86
N GLU A 96 -10.76 4.31 -15.92
CA GLU A 96 -11.80 3.31 -16.23
C GLU A 96 -11.81 2.19 -15.17
N CYS A 97 -10.65 1.93 -14.56
CA CYS A 97 -10.43 0.85 -13.60
C CYS A 97 -10.34 1.35 -12.13
N HIS A 98 -10.55 2.64 -11.85
CA HIS A 98 -10.50 3.17 -10.48
C HIS A 98 -11.45 2.44 -9.51
N HIS A 99 -12.56 1.91 -10.01
CA HIS A 99 -13.53 1.11 -9.25
C HIS A 99 -12.97 -0.23 -8.73
N LYS A 100 -11.91 -0.76 -9.36
CA LYS A 100 -11.16 -1.94 -8.93
C LYS A 100 -9.87 -1.59 -8.18
N GLY A 101 -9.54 -0.30 -8.10
CA GLY A 101 -8.34 0.22 -7.44
C GLY A 101 -8.70 0.90 -6.13
N PHE A 102 -8.33 2.17 -6.01
CA PHE A 102 -8.45 2.91 -4.76
C PHE A 102 -9.87 3.09 -4.24
N LYS A 103 -10.89 3.07 -5.10
CA LYS A 103 -12.29 3.17 -4.65
C LYS A 103 -12.74 1.98 -3.81
N LEU A 104 -12.02 0.86 -3.82
CA LEU A 104 -12.32 -0.29 -2.98
C LEU A 104 -11.97 -0.08 -1.51
N TRP A 105 -11.02 0.81 -1.19
CA TRP A 105 -10.43 0.92 0.15
C TRP A 105 -10.31 2.34 0.68
N PHE A 106 -10.28 3.35 -0.21
CA PHE A 106 -9.96 4.73 0.17
C PHE A 106 -10.90 5.29 1.24
N ASP A 107 -12.21 5.21 1.03
CA ASP A 107 -13.19 5.77 1.97
C ASP A 107 -13.15 5.06 3.33
N GLU A 108 -12.95 3.73 3.34
CA GLU A 108 -12.79 2.93 4.56
C GLU A 108 -11.55 3.34 5.33
N PHE A 109 -10.41 3.43 4.65
CA PHE A 109 -9.12 3.72 5.28
C PHE A 109 -9.05 5.15 5.79
N LEU A 110 -9.65 6.08 5.05
CA LEU A 110 -9.76 7.47 5.46
C LEU A 110 -10.72 7.61 6.65
N GLY A 111 -11.84 6.90 6.64
CA GLY A 111 -12.75 6.82 7.78
C GLY A 111 -12.08 6.27 9.03
N LEU A 112 -11.26 5.22 8.88
CA LEU A 112 -10.46 4.65 9.95
C LEU A 112 -9.47 5.66 10.52
N TRP A 113 -8.73 6.34 9.65
CA TRP A 113 -7.74 7.33 10.06
C TRP A 113 -8.37 8.52 10.81
N VAL A 114 -9.51 9.05 10.32
CA VAL A 114 -10.23 10.13 11.01
C VAL A 114 -10.77 9.66 12.36
N SER A 115 -11.22 8.40 12.46
CA SER A 115 -11.81 7.86 13.69
C SER A 115 -10.79 7.49 14.75
N VAL A 116 -9.57 7.13 14.35
CA VAL A 116 -8.53 6.62 15.24
C VAL A 116 -7.37 7.62 15.30
N GLN A 117 -7.44 8.53 16.26
CA GLN A 117 -6.44 9.56 16.50
C GLN A 117 -5.42 9.12 17.57
N ASN A 118 -4.18 9.61 17.48
CA ASN A 118 -3.09 9.41 18.46
C ASN A 118 -2.42 8.02 18.49
N LEU A 119 -2.42 7.26 17.38
CA LEU A 119 -1.67 6.00 17.26
C LEU A 119 -0.42 6.18 16.36
N PRO A 120 0.78 6.35 16.95
CA PRO A 120 1.93 6.86 16.19
C PRO A 120 2.55 5.85 15.22
N GLN A 121 2.33 4.54 15.36
CA GLN A 121 3.16 3.55 14.67
C GLN A 121 2.75 3.32 13.20
N TRP A 122 1.44 3.20 12.91
CA TRP A 122 0.93 2.86 11.58
C TRP A 122 0.47 4.08 10.78
N GLU A 123 0.15 5.18 11.46
CA GLU A 123 -0.39 6.39 10.84
C GLU A 123 0.54 6.94 9.75
N GLY A 124 1.85 6.98 10.00
CA GLY A 124 2.82 7.48 9.01
C GLY A 124 2.81 6.68 7.70
N HIS A 125 2.66 5.36 7.77
CA HIS A 125 2.57 4.51 6.58
C HIS A 125 1.27 4.73 5.81
N LEU A 126 0.17 5.00 6.53
CA LEU A 126 -1.12 5.29 5.92
C LEU A 126 -1.11 6.67 5.24
N VAL A 127 -0.51 7.68 5.87
CA VAL A 127 -0.31 9.01 5.29
C VAL A 127 0.52 8.94 4.02
N ASN A 128 1.62 8.17 4.01
CA ASN A 128 2.42 7.94 2.79
C ASN A 128 1.60 7.30 1.65
N LEU A 129 0.71 6.36 1.98
CA LEU A 129 -0.19 5.76 1.00
C LEU A 129 -1.16 6.80 0.42
N PHE A 130 -1.72 7.68 1.25
CA PHE A 130 -2.60 8.76 0.78
C PHE A 130 -1.85 9.79 -0.07
N ALA A 131 -0.64 10.20 0.33
CA ALA A 131 0.19 11.13 -0.44
C ALA A 131 0.50 10.58 -1.84
N ARG A 132 0.84 9.28 -1.91
CA ARG A 132 1.02 8.59 -3.20
C ARG A 132 -0.27 8.55 -4.01
N LEU A 133 -1.40 8.19 -3.38
CA LEU A 133 -2.69 8.15 -4.06
C LEU A 133 -3.07 9.53 -4.64
N ALA A 134 -2.87 10.60 -3.86
CA ALA A 134 -3.14 11.97 -4.29
C ALA A 134 -2.26 12.38 -5.47
N THR A 135 -0.98 12.03 -5.43
CA THR A 135 0.00 12.33 -6.49
C THR A 135 -0.35 11.62 -7.81
N ASP A 136 -0.78 10.35 -7.72
CA ASP A 136 -1.08 9.54 -8.90
C ASP A 136 -2.44 9.85 -9.53
N ASN A 137 -3.38 10.43 -8.76
CA ASN A 137 -4.79 10.62 -9.15
C ASN A 137 -5.24 12.08 -9.10
N ILE A 138 -4.36 13.01 -9.49
CA ILE A 138 -4.65 14.45 -9.53
C ILE A 138 -5.88 14.71 -10.40
N GLY A 139 -6.89 15.38 -9.84
CA GLY A 139 -8.14 15.70 -10.52
C GLY A 139 -9.21 14.60 -10.49
N TYR A 140 -8.91 13.40 -9.97
CA TYR A 140 -9.87 12.29 -9.90
C TYR A 140 -10.47 12.05 -8.52
N ILE A 141 -9.86 12.62 -7.47
CA ILE A 141 -10.34 12.52 -6.09
C ILE A 141 -10.74 13.92 -5.63
N ASN A 142 -11.99 14.04 -5.17
CA ASN A 142 -12.44 15.25 -4.51
C ASN A 142 -11.96 15.22 -3.05
N TRP A 143 -10.93 16.01 -2.74
CA TRP A 143 -10.36 16.09 -1.40
C TRP A 143 -11.12 17.05 -0.47
N ASP A 144 -11.94 17.95 -1.02
CA ASP A 144 -12.64 19.02 -0.27
C ASP A 144 -13.45 18.51 0.94
N PRO A 145 -14.18 17.37 0.88
CA PRO A 145 -14.92 16.85 2.03
C PRO A 145 -14.02 16.36 3.17
N TYR A 146 -12.74 16.15 2.89
CA TYR A 146 -11.77 15.54 3.80
C TYR A 146 -10.83 16.58 4.42
N ILE A 147 -10.59 17.70 3.76
CA ILE A 147 -9.77 18.82 4.28
C ILE A 147 -10.17 19.22 5.72
N PRO A 148 -11.45 19.38 6.08
CA PRO A 148 -11.84 19.76 7.44
C PRO A 148 -11.64 18.64 8.48
N LYS A 149 -11.59 17.38 8.03
CA LYS A 149 -11.47 16.19 8.90
C LYS A 149 -10.03 15.85 9.23
N VAL A 150 -9.10 16.32 8.40
CA VAL A 150 -7.66 16.18 8.59
C VAL A 150 -7.15 17.36 9.39
N SER A 151 -6.45 17.10 10.49
CA SER A 151 -5.87 18.20 11.26
C SER A 151 -4.81 18.95 10.43
N PRO A 152 -4.69 20.29 10.55
CA PRO A 152 -3.69 21.08 9.83
C PRO A 152 -2.26 20.57 10.00
N ALA A 153 -1.94 19.99 11.16
CA ALA A 153 -0.63 19.42 11.47
C ALA A 153 -0.27 18.16 10.64
N VAL A 154 -1.26 17.52 10.00
CA VAL A 154 -1.01 16.39 9.10
C VAL A 154 -0.93 16.84 7.64
N TRP A 155 -1.65 17.88 7.24
CA TRP A 155 -1.45 18.49 5.92
C TRP A 155 -0.03 19.03 5.73
N GLU A 156 0.62 19.49 6.79
CA GLU A 156 2.02 19.92 6.72
C GLU A 156 3.01 18.76 6.46
N LYS A 157 2.55 17.50 6.56
CA LYS A 157 3.35 16.29 6.33
C LYS A 157 3.02 15.57 5.00
N VAL A 158 1.97 16.00 4.28
CA VAL A 158 1.54 15.46 2.97
C VAL A 158 2.00 16.40 1.87
#